data_AF-A0A3B9DSC6-F1
#
_entry.id   AF-A0A3B9DSC6-F1
#
_cell.length_a   1.000
_cell.length_b   1.000
_cell.length_c   1.000
_cell.angle_alpha   90.00
_cell.angle_beta   90.00
_cell.angle_gamma   90.00
#
_symmetry.space_group_name_H-M   'P 1'
#
loop_
_entity.id
_entity.type
_entity.pdbx_description
1 polymer ?
#
loop_
_entity_poly.entity_id
_entity_poly.type
_entity_poly.pdbx_seq_one_letter_code
_entity_poly.pdbx_strand_id
1 'polypeptide(L)'
;LTAAGRFDRLDLENVDELNAGQKSEETFDAFSPKFSALFRLVDGVETGSGQVNLNLYAAYSEAFKPPRHPSSLNPPGQDANLDPEDITNFEVGLKGSFLDGRGSVQATYFNMERDGVVISRQDGPLFIDSNAGKQDFEGLELTAAWAPMPNLSFHGNVAVYHNRFGDFVEQKSSTKTIDLTGNRLPAVPDRIYNVGGSYEPVDNVGFTLRFKYVGDRFADQDNILLLDGYPLLDASAYWSPGPVRFTLSGHNLLDERYFSSGGTANVNLGWPRQFMLVASYLYN
;
A
#
# COMPACT_ATOMS: atom_id res chain seq x y z
N LEU A 1 10.24 -24.41 -7.14
CA LEU A 1 10.43 -23.49 -8.29
C LEU A 1 9.09 -23.39 -9.01
N THR A 2 8.71 -22.18 -9.43
CA THR A 2 7.49 -21.92 -10.18
C THR A 2 7.82 -20.94 -11.30
N ALA A 3 7.34 -21.24 -12.51
CA ALA A 3 7.39 -20.35 -13.66
C ALA A 3 5.97 -20.28 -14.25
N ALA A 4 5.54 -19.08 -14.60
CA ALA A 4 4.24 -18.82 -15.23
C ALA A 4 4.37 -17.64 -16.19
N GLY A 5 3.45 -17.54 -17.14
CA GLY A 5 3.34 -16.41 -18.04
C GLY A 5 1.88 -16.21 -18.42
N ARG A 6 1.51 -14.96 -18.67
CA ARG A 6 0.18 -14.57 -19.14
C ARG A 6 0.35 -13.69 -20.37
N PHE A 7 -0.39 -13.98 -21.42
CA PHE A 7 -0.51 -13.11 -22.58
C PHE A 7 -1.87 -12.43 -22.53
N ASP A 8 -1.90 -11.11 -22.69
CA ASP A 8 -3.09 -10.29 -22.70
C ASP A 8 -3.16 -9.52 -24.02
N ARG A 9 -4.36 -9.50 -24.61
CA ARG A 9 -4.75 -8.62 -25.70
C ARG A 9 -5.94 -7.79 -25.24
N LEU A 10 -5.82 -6.49 -25.32
CA LEU A 10 -6.84 -5.54 -24.92
C LEU A 10 -7.19 -4.65 -26.10
N ASP A 11 -8.39 -4.81 -26.63
CA ASP A 11 -8.95 -3.91 -27.63
C ASP A 11 -9.80 -2.85 -26.89
N LEU A 12 -9.47 -1.57 -27.06
CA LEU A 12 -10.16 -0.41 -26.48
C LEU A 12 -10.84 0.38 -27.60
N GLU A 13 -12.13 0.64 -27.44
CA GLU A 13 -12.91 1.55 -28.31
C GLU A 13 -13.43 2.70 -27.44
N ASN A 14 -13.06 3.93 -27.80
CA ASN A 14 -13.54 5.15 -27.17
C ASN A 14 -14.46 5.88 -28.14
N VAL A 15 -15.60 6.35 -27.64
CA VAL A 15 -16.57 7.14 -28.42
C VAL A 15 -16.78 8.48 -27.74
N ASP A 16 -16.40 9.56 -28.42
CA ASP A 16 -16.67 10.92 -27.98
C ASP A 16 -18.06 11.35 -28.44
N GLU A 17 -19.04 11.22 -27.54
CA GLU A 17 -20.44 11.62 -27.80
C GLU A 17 -20.63 13.15 -27.88
N LEU A 18 -19.66 13.96 -27.41
CA LEU A 18 -19.72 15.42 -27.47
C LEU A 18 -19.22 15.97 -28.80
N ASN A 19 -18.29 15.27 -29.47
CA ASN A 19 -17.77 15.61 -30.80
C ASN A 19 -18.32 14.69 -31.89
N ALA A 20 -19.65 14.64 -32.02
CA ALA A 20 -20.36 13.93 -33.09
C ALA A 20 -20.10 12.41 -33.16
N GLY A 21 -19.74 11.77 -32.04
CA GLY A 21 -19.53 10.31 -31.97
C GLY A 21 -18.21 9.86 -32.59
N GLN A 22 -17.17 10.72 -32.58
CA GLN A 22 -15.84 10.32 -33.03
C GLN A 22 -15.37 9.09 -32.26
N LYS A 23 -14.82 8.12 -33.00
CA LYS A 23 -14.29 6.87 -32.45
C LYS A 23 -12.77 6.88 -32.48
N SER A 24 -12.18 6.35 -31.42
CA SER A 24 -10.76 6.01 -31.35
C SER A 24 -10.66 4.54 -30.92
N GLU A 25 -9.84 3.77 -31.61
CA GLU A 25 -9.64 2.34 -31.35
C GLU A 25 -8.15 2.07 -31.17
N GLU A 26 -7.78 1.44 -30.05
CA GLU A 26 -6.41 1.07 -29.75
C GLU A 26 -6.36 -0.40 -29.27
N THR A 27 -5.37 -1.16 -29.74
CA THR A 27 -5.13 -2.53 -29.28
C THR A 27 -3.78 -2.59 -28.57
N PHE A 28 -3.78 -3.15 -27.36
CA PHE A 28 -2.58 -3.40 -26.57
C PHE A 28 -2.37 -4.90 -26.39
N ASP A 29 -1.18 -5.37 -26.75
CA ASP A 29 -0.73 -6.74 -26.49
C ASP A 29 0.40 -6.70 -25.46
N ALA A 30 0.35 -7.58 -24.45
CA ALA A 30 1.37 -7.66 -23.41
C ALA A 30 1.60 -9.10 -22.95
N PHE A 31 2.84 -9.42 -22.56
CA PHE A 31 3.19 -10.69 -21.94
C PHE A 31 3.78 -10.44 -20.55
N SER A 32 3.20 -11.05 -19.51
CA SER A 32 3.58 -10.87 -18.12
C SER A 32 4.16 -12.18 -17.54
N PRO A 33 5.50 -12.36 -17.55
CA PRO A 33 6.15 -13.51 -16.91
C PRO A 33 6.19 -13.40 -15.38
N LYS A 34 6.27 -14.55 -14.73
CA LYS A 34 6.57 -14.68 -13.30
C LYS A 34 7.45 -15.88 -13.02
N PHE A 35 8.53 -15.66 -12.28
CA PHE A 35 9.43 -16.70 -11.80
C PHE A 35 9.55 -16.62 -10.29
N SER A 36 9.53 -17.75 -9.60
CA SER A 36 9.78 -17.77 -8.15
C SER A 36 10.46 -19.05 -7.69
N ALA A 37 11.26 -18.90 -6.65
CA ALA A 37 11.93 -19.98 -5.96
C ALA A 37 11.60 -19.91 -4.47
N LEU A 38 11.45 -21.08 -3.86
CA LEU A 38 11.29 -21.22 -2.41
C LEU A 38 12.23 -22.32 -1.95
N PHE A 39 13.02 -22.01 -0.94
CA PHE A 39 13.99 -22.88 -0.31
C PHE A 39 13.62 -23.03 1.17
N ARG A 40 13.43 -24.27 1.62
CA ARG A 40 13.22 -24.56 3.03
C ARG A 40 14.59 -24.62 3.70
N LEU A 41 14.91 -23.60 4.50
CA LEU A 41 16.17 -23.52 5.24
C LEU A 41 16.12 -24.38 6.50
N VAL A 42 14.98 -24.36 7.19
CA VAL A 42 14.67 -25.16 8.37
C VAL A 42 13.28 -25.75 8.17
N ASP A 43 13.15 -27.07 8.29
CA ASP A 43 11.89 -27.79 8.06
C ASP A 43 11.62 -28.70 9.26
N GLY A 44 10.65 -28.32 10.09
CA GLY A 44 10.17 -29.13 11.23
C GLY A 44 11.20 -29.45 12.29
N VAL A 45 12.19 -28.58 12.55
CA VAL A 45 13.18 -28.83 13.60
C VAL A 45 12.54 -28.67 14.96
N GLU A 46 12.51 -29.75 15.73
CA GLU A 46 12.05 -29.76 17.12
C GLU A 46 13.04 -29.04 18.02
N THR A 47 12.52 -28.10 18.81
CA THR A 47 13.27 -27.40 19.86
C THR A 47 12.62 -27.65 21.20
N GLY A 48 13.29 -27.30 22.31
CA GLY A 48 12.67 -27.38 23.64
C GLY A 48 11.40 -26.54 23.79
N SER A 49 11.11 -25.65 22.84
CA SER A 49 9.92 -24.81 22.81
C SER A 49 8.95 -25.11 21.65
N GLY A 50 9.15 -26.22 20.92
CA GLY A 50 8.29 -26.65 19.80
C GLY A 50 8.96 -26.59 18.44
N GLN A 51 8.20 -26.81 17.38
CA GLN A 51 8.70 -26.85 16.00
C GLN A 51 9.06 -25.48 15.45
N VAL A 52 10.15 -25.43 14.69
CA VAL A 52 10.62 -24.25 13.95
C VAL A 52 10.69 -24.57 12.46
N ASN A 53 10.16 -23.65 11.64
CA ASN A 53 10.26 -23.67 10.18
C ASN A 53 10.81 -22.33 9.70
N LEU A 54 11.65 -22.33 8.68
CA LEU A 54 12.19 -21.14 8.04
C LEU A 54 12.35 -21.38 6.54
N ASN A 55 11.74 -20.51 5.74
CA ASN A 55 11.78 -20.55 4.29
C ASN A 55 12.39 -19.26 3.76
N LEU A 56 13.24 -19.37 2.74
CA LEU A 56 13.69 -18.27 1.90
C LEU A 56 12.92 -18.32 0.58
N TYR A 57 12.46 -17.19 0.09
CA TYR A 57 11.88 -17.09 -1.23
C TYR A 57 12.51 -15.94 -2.02
N ALA A 58 12.51 -16.09 -3.34
CA ALA A 58 12.80 -15.02 -4.27
C ALA A 58 11.78 -15.09 -5.42
N ALA A 59 11.36 -13.93 -5.92
CA ALA A 59 10.40 -13.82 -7.00
C ALA A 59 10.76 -12.67 -7.94
N TYR A 60 10.49 -12.88 -9.22
CA TYR A 60 10.49 -11.88 -10.27
C TYR A 60 9.11 -11.90 -10.93
N SER A 61 8.54 -10.73 -11.20
CA SER A 61 7.31 -10.62 -11.95
C SER A 61 7.27 -9.34 -12.76
N GLU A 62 6.70 -9.45 -13.95
CA GLU A 62 6.28 -8.31 -14.74
C GLU A 62 4.75 -8.22 -14.75
N ALA A 63 4.24 -7.00 -14.87
CA ALA A 63 2.84 -6.68 -15.11
C ALA A 63 2.79 -5.43 -15.98
N PHE A 64 1.64 -5.14 -16.56
CA PHE A 64 1.41 -3.91 -17.30
C PHE A 64 0.09 -3.29 -16.88
N LYS A 65 -0.04 -1.99 -17.13
CA LYS A 65 -1.31 -1.28 -17.01
C LYS A 65 -1.58 -0.57 -18.33
N PRO A 66 -2.65 -0.94 -19.05
CA PRO A 66 -3.02 -0.24 -20.27
C PRO A 66 -3.32 1.23 -19.94
N PRO A 67 -3.05 2.15 -20.87
CA PRO A 67 -3.36 3.55 -20.66
C PRO A 67 -4.86 3.69 -20.40
N ARG A 68 -5.21 4.53 -19.43
CA ARG A 68 -6.60 4.92 -19.23
C ARG A 68 -6.80 6.17 -20.04
N HIS A 69 -7.61 6.12 -21.10
CA HIS A 69 -8.17 7.36 -21.62
C HIS A 69 -9.08 7.97 -20.55
N PRO A 70 -8.82 9.20 -20.12
CA PRO A 70 -9.62 9.84 -19.10
C PRO A 70 -11.00 10.15 -19.68
N SER A 71 -11.99 10.18 -18.79
CA SER A 71 -13.36 10.64 -19.04
C SER A 71 -13.44 12.16 -19.29
N SER A 72 -12.37 12.79 -19.77
CA SER A 72 -12.22 14.24 -19.93
C SER A 72 -12.31 14.65 -21.39
N LEU A 73 -12.57 15.93 -21.62
CA LEU A 73 -12.56 16.55 -22.94
C LEU A 73 -11.14 16.51 -23.51
N ASN A 74 -10.87 15.53 -24.36
CA ASN A 74 -9.63 15.47 -25.14
C ASN A 74 -9.75 16.41 -26.36
N PRO A 75 -8.63 16.89 -26.92
CA PRO A 75 -8.65 17.59 -28.19
C PRO A 75 -9.30 16.72 -29.29
N PRO A 76 -10.26 17.24 -30.09
CA PRO A 76 -10.88 16.48 -31.16
C PRO A 76 -9.85 15.93 -32.16
N GLY A 77 -9.91 14.63 -32.46
CA GLY A 77 -9.04 13.98 -33.44
C GLY A 77 -7.58 13.75 -33.00
N GLN A 78 -7.26 13.86 -31.70
CA GLN A 78 -5.99 13.36 -31.16
C GLN A 78 -6.19 12.06 -30.41
N ASP A 79 -5.66 10.97 -30.96
CA ASP A 79 -5.32 9.80 -30.16
C ASP A 79 -4.14 10.17 -29.27
N ALA A 80 -4.25 9.88 -27.97
CA ALA A 80 -3.23 10.27 -27.00
C ALA A 80 -1.90 9.52 -27.24
N ASN A 81 -1.88 8.48 -28.09
CA ASN A 81 -0.70 7.66 -28.42
C ASN A 81 0.09 7.32 -27.15
N LEU A 82 -0.62 6.75 -26.18
CA LEU A 82 -0.06 6.43 -24.87
C LEU A 82 0.48 5.02 -24.89
N ASP A 83 1.70 4.87 -24.39
CA ASP A 83 2.23 3.54 -24.10
C ASP A 83 1.60 3.02 -22.80
N PRO A 84 1.39 1.69 -22.67
CA PRO A 84 1.09 1.07 -21.39
C PRO A 84 2.17 1.37 -20.35
N GLU A 85 1.78 1.35 -19.08
CA GLU A 85 2.75 1.40 -18.00
C GLU A 85 3.28 -0.01 -17.73
N ASP A 86 4.59 -0.21 -17.80
CA ASP A 86 5.23 -1.47 -17.47
C ASP A 86 5.63 -1.50 -15.99
N ILE A 87 5.40 -2.62 -15.33
CA ILE A 87 5.71 -2.82 -13.91
C ILE A 87 6.61 -4.02 -13.79
N THR A 88 7.84 -3.81 -13.31
CA THR A 88 8.79 -4.88 -13.01
C THR A 88 9.04 -4.92 -11.52
N ASN A 89 8.98 -6.11 -10.91
CA ASN A 89 9.20 -6.28 -9.47
C ASN A 89 10.12 -7.47 -9.17
N PHE A 90 11.10 -7.23 -8.32
CA PHE A 90 11.94 -8.25 -7.70
C PHE A 90 11.70 -8.27 -6.18
N GLU A 91 11.45 -9.47 -5.64
CA GLU A 91 11.26 -9.68 -4.21
C GLU A 91 12.18 -10.80 -3.70
N VAL A 92 12.74 -10.59 -2.51
CA VAL A 92 13.42 -11.65 -1.75
C VAL A 92 13.00 -11.57 -0.29
N GLY A 93 12.69 -12.70 0.34
CA GLY A 93 12.21 -12.67 1.71
C GLY A 93 12.31 -13.98 2.46
N LEU A 94 12.18 -13.87 3.77
CA LEU A 94 12.15 -14.97 4.72
C LEU A 94 10.74 -15.11 5.28
N LYS A 95 10.30 -16.36 5.48
CA LYS A 95 9.06 -16.70 6.18
C LYS A 95 9.34 -17.78 7.20
N GLY A 96 9.10 -17.49 8.47
CA GLY A 96 9.34 -18.42 9.57
C GLY A 96 8.10 -18.65 10.42
N SER A 97 8.00 -19.85 10.99
CA SER A 97 7.06 -20.19 12.07
C SER A 97 7.80 -20.87 13.21
N PHE A 98 7.35 -20.65 14.44
CA PHE A 98 7.97 -21.19 15.65
C PHE A 98 6.91 -21.48 16.72
N LEU A 99 7.28 -22.22 17.77
CA LEU A 99 6.38 -22.61 18.87
C LEU A 99 5.12 -23.34 18.38
N ASP A 100 5.29 -24.35 17.51
CA ASP A 100 4.19 -25.12 16.94
C ASP A 100 3.16 -24.25 16.20
N GLY A 101 3.64 -23.22 15.51
CA GLY A 101 2.81 -22.29 14.74
C GLY A 101 2.20 -21.15 15.55
N ARG A 102 2.53 -21.03 16.85
CA ARG A 102 2.08 -19.91 17.70
C ARG A 102 2.88 -18.64 17.49
N GLY A 103 3.98 -18.71 16.76
CA GLY A 103 4.77 -17.56 16.32
C GLY A 103 5.00 -17.59 14.81
N SER A 104 5.01 -16.41 14.19
CA SER A 104 5.38 -16.23 12.79
C SER A 104 6.20 -14.96 12.60
N VAL A 105 7.09 -14.99 11.62
CA VAL A 105 7.86 -13.84 11.17
C VAL A 105 7.97 -13.87 9.66
N GLN A 106 7.84 -12.71 9.04
CA GLN A 106 8.09 -12.51 7.62
C GLN A 106 8.93 -11.27 7.43
N ALA A 107 10.02 -11.37 6.69
CA ALA A 107 10.84 -10.24 6.29
C ALA A 107 10.98 -10.26 4.77
N THR A 108 10.75 -9.14 4.10
CA THR A 108 10.81 -9.04 2.65
C THR A 108 11.55 -7.77 2.25
N TYR A 109 12.48 -7.89 1.32
CA TYR A 109 12.99 -6.80 0.52
C TYR A 109 12.33 -6.86 -0.84
N PHE A 110 11.92 -5.71 -1.37
CA PHE A 110 11.42 -5.59 -2.73
C PHE A 110 12.04 -4.38 -3.42
N ASN A 111 12.12 -4.48 -4.75
CA ASN A 111 12.47 -3.39 -5.65
C ASN A 111 11.56 -3.51 -6.87
N MET A 112 10.74 -2.49 -7.08
CA MET A 112 9.74 -2.40 -8.12
C MET A 112 9.90 -1.09 -8.88
N GLU A 113 9.97 -1.17 -10.20
CA GLU A 113 9.93 -0.03 -11.10
C GLU A 113 8.58 -0.04 -11.83
N ARG A 114 8.01 1.15 -11.99
CA ARG A 114 6.84 1.40 -12.82
C ARG A 114 7.23 2.43 -13.89
N ASP A 115 7.36 1.96 -15.12
CA ASP A 115 7.79 2.76 -16.28
C ASP A 115 6.58 3.21 -17.10
N GLY A 116 6.72 4.33 -17.82
CA GLY A 116 5.68 4.85 -18.70
C GLY A 116 4.48 5.45 -17.97
N VAL A 117 4.63 5.94 -16.73
CA VAL A 117 3.50 6.48 -15.95
C VAL A 117 2.77 7.59 -16.71
N VAL A 118 1.48 7.40 -16.94
CA VAL A 118 0.64 8.38 -17.65
C VAL A 118 0.20 9.48 -16.69
N ILE A 119 0.46 10.74 -17.06
CA ILE A 119 -0.07 11.94 -16.40
C ILE A 119 -1.07 12.62 -17.31
N SER A 120 -1.97 13.40 -16.70
CA SER A 120 -2.89 14.27 -17.42
C SER A 120 -2.59 15.72 -17.09
N ARG A 121 -2.42 16.55 -18.13
CA ARG A 121 -2.20 17.99 -17.99
C ARG A 121 -3.39 18.75 -18.54
N GLN A 122 -3.84 19.75 -17.79
CA GLN A 122 -4.83 20.69 -18.29
C GLN A 122 -4.21 21.67 -19.31
N ASP A 123 -4.87 21.88 -20.44
CA ASP A 123 -4.57 22.90 -21.43
C ASP A 123 -5.86 23.65 -21.83
N GLY A 124 -6.13 24.78 -21.18
CA GLY A 124 -7.42 25.46 -21.30
C GLY A 124 -8.58 24.59 -20.79
N PRO A 125 -9.64 24.35 -21.59
CA PRO A 125 -10.73 23.45 -21.21
C PRO A 125 -10.41 21.97 -21.44
N LEU A 126 -9.29 21.67 -22.10
CA LEU A 126 -8.92 20.31 -22.50
C LEU A 126 -7.95 19.69 -21.50
N PHE A 127 -7.92 18.37 -21.49
CA PHE A 127 -6.90 17.59 -20.80
C PHE A 127 -6.12 16.80 -21.85
N ILE A 128 -4.79 16.81 -21.70
CA ILE A 128 -3.86 16.16 -22.61
C ILE A 128 -3.02 15.21 -21.77
N ASP A 129 -3.05 13.93 -22.13
CA ASP A 129 -2.27 12.91 -21.45
C ASP A 129 -0.93 12.67 -22.13
N SER A 130 0.04 12.24 -21.33
CA SER A 130 1.36 11.85 -21.81
C SER A 130 2.02 10.89 -20.82
N ASN A 131 2.87 9.98 -21.32
CA ASN A 131 3.79 9.21 -20.47
C ASN A 131 4.87 10.17 -19.91
N ALA A 132 5.02 10.22 -18.58
CA ALA A 132 5.88 11.16 -17.86
C ALA A 132 7.16 10.54 -17.28
N GLY A 133 7.32 9.22 -17.41
CA GLY A 133 8.51 8.49 -16.98
C GLY A 133 8.23 7.51 -15.83
N LYS A 134 9.20 7.40 -14.91
CA LYS A 134 9.32 6.28 -13.98
C LYS A 134 8.97 6.59 -12.53
N GLN A 135 8.44 5.60 -11.83
CA GLN A 135 8.31 5.59 -10.37
C GLN A 135 8.99 4.35 -9.80
N ASP A 136 9.90 4.59 -8.86
CA ASP A 136 10.67 3.55 -8.19
C ASP A 136 10.14 3.32 -6.77
N PHE A 137 9.95 2.06 -6.44
CA PHE A 137 9.48 1.61 -5.14
C PHE A 137 10.44 0.56 -4.61
N GLU A 138 11.09 0.84 -3.50
CA GLU A 138 11.92 -0.16 -2.84
C GLU A 138 11.75 -0.07 -1.33
N GLY A 139 11.94 -1.21 -0.66
CA GLY A 139 11.85 -1.20 0.77
C GLY A 139 12.00 -2.55 1.44
N LEU A 140 12.00 -2.45 2.77
CA LEU A 140 12.04 -3.57 3.69
C LEU A 140 10.75 -3.60 4.49
N GLU A 141 10.10 -4.76 4.48
CA GLU A 141 8.91 -5.03 5.28
C GLU A 141 9.18 -6.18 6.24
N LEU A 142 8.87 -5.98 7.51
CA LEU A 142 8.94 -6.98 8.56
C LEU A 142 7.58 -7.11 9.22
N THR A 143 7.03 -8.32 9.28
CA THR A 143 5.82 -8.63 10.05
C THR A 143 6.14 -9.74 11.03
N ALA A 144 5.62 -9.64 12.24
CA ALA A 144 5.74 -10.68 13.25
C ALA A 144 4.42 -10.83 14.01
N ALA A 145 4.10 -12.06 14.37
CA ALA A 145 3.00 -12.38 15.28
C ALA A 145 3.47 -13.44 16.28
N TRP A 146 2.99 -13.34 17.52
CA TRP A 146 3.40 -14.24 18.58
C TRP A 146 2.32 -14.37 19.64
N ALA A 147 1.88 -15.61 19.90
CA ALA A 147 0.93 -15.95 20.95
C ALA A 147 1.62 -16.80 22.04
N PRO A 148 2.32 -16.19 23.01
CA PRO A 148 3.03 -16.91 24.07
C PRO A 148 2.11 -17.71 24.99
N MET A 149 0.84 -17.31 25.13
CA MET A 149 -0.21 -18.02 25.87
C MET A 149 -1.51 -18.04 25.05
N PRO A 150 -2.47 -18.96 25.29
CA PRO A 150 -3.73 -18.98 24.56
C PRO A 150 -4.53 -17.67 24.66
N ASN A 151 -4.34 -16.93 25.75
CA ASN A 151 -5.03 -15.70 26.06
C ASN A 151 -4.18 -14.43 25.92
N LEU A 152 -2.97 -14.52 25.36
CA LEU A 152 -2.08 -13.38 25.13
C LEU A 152 -1.48 -13.47 23.73
N SER A 153 -1.68 -12.43 22.93
CA SER A 153 -1.08 -12.33 21.60
C SER A 153 -0.46 -10.97 21.35
N PHE A 154 0.57 -10.96 20.53
CA PHE A 154 1.24 -9.77 20.03
C PHE A 154 1.35 -9.87 18.51
N HIS A 155 1.28 -8.72 17.86
CA HIS A 155 1.56 -8.60 16.44
C HIS A 155 2.25 -7.27 16.16
N GLY A 156 3.00 -7.21 15.07
CA GLY A 156 3.58 -5.97 14.62
C GLY A 156 4.04 -6.04 13.18
N ASN A 157 4.05 -4.90 12.52
CA ASN A 157 4.66 -4.73 11.23
C ASN A 157 5.45 -3.42 11.16
N VAL A 158 6.58 -3.49 10.48
CA VAL A 158 7.49 -2.39 10.21
C VAL A 158 7.71 -2.34 8.72
N ALA A 159 7.56 -1.17 8.13
CA ALA A 159 7.89 -0.93 6.74
C ALA A 159 8.81 0.28 6.63
N VAL A 160 9.88 0.13 5.86
CA VAL A 160 10.84 1.20 5.54
C VAL A 160 10.99 1.23 4.03
N TYR A 161 10.66 2.37 3.43
CA TYR A 161 10.59 2.55 1.99
C TYR A 161 11.52 3.67 1.52
N HIS A 162 11.91 3.58 0.25
CA HIS A 162 12.56 4.65 -0.49
C HIS A 162 11.84 4.85 -1.83
N ASN A 163 10.61 5.34 -1.76
CA ASN A 163 9.78 5.51 -2.95
C ASN A 163 10.04 6.87 -3.60
N ARG A 164 10.50 6.88 -4.85
CA ARG A 164 10.92 8.10 -5.55
C ARG A 164 10.39 8.12 -6.98
N PHE A 165 10.32 9.31 -7.56
CA PHE A 165 10.32 9.42 -9.01
C PHE A 165 11.69 8.99 -9.53
N GLY A 166 11.70 8.09 -10.51
CA GLY A 166 12.89 7.77 -11.29
C GLY A 166 13.15 8.89 -12.31
N ASP A 167 13.54 8.57 -13.53
CA ASP A 167 13.55 9.56 -14.62
C ASP A 167 12.11 10.04 -14.87
N PHE A 168 11.78 11.27 -14.44
CA PHE A 168 10.40 11.76 -14.49
C PHE A 168 10.34 13.24 -14.83
N VAL A 169 9.84 13.55 -16.04
CA VAL A 169 9.69 14.92 -16.53
C VAL A 169 8.21 15.20 -16.78
N GLU A 170 7.65 16.08 -15.97
CA GLU A 170 6.26 16.48 -16.07
C GLU A 170 6.12 17.71 -16.95
N GLN A 171 5.25 17.65 -17.96
CA GLN A 171 4.85 18.85 -18.69
C GLN A 171 3.71 19.55 -17.96
N LYS A 172 3.98 20.72 -17.34
CA LYS A 172 2.96 21.53 -16.64
C LYS A 172 2.19 22.45 -17.58
N SER A 173 2.81 22.91 -18.68
CA SER A 173 2.17 23.71 -19.72
C SER A 173 2.88 23.49 -21.07
N SER A 174 2.35 24.04 -22.16
CA SER A 174 2.91 23.90 -23.51
C SER A 174 4.34 24.46 -23.61
N THR A 175 4.74 25.28 -22.65
CA THR A 175 6.05 25.95 -22.61
C THR A 175 6.83 25.65 -21.33
N LYS A 176 6.30 24.83 -20.41
CA LYS A 176 6.92 24.57 -19.11
C LYS A 176 6.93 23.08 -18.79
N THR A 177 8.13 22.55 -18.59
CA THR A 177 8.39 21.24 -18.00
C THR A 177 8.99 21.41 -16.60
N ILE A 178 8.79 20.42 -15.75
CA ILE A 178 9.41 20.30 -14.43
C ILE A 178 10.03 18.90 -14.37
N ASP A 179 11.29 18.84 -13.96
CA ASP A 179 11.98 17.59 -13.66
C ASP A 179 11.72 17.24 -12.19
N LEU A 180 11.12 16.07 -11.96
CA LEU A 180 10.79 15.54 -10.63
C LEU A 180 11.71 14.40 -10.21
N THR A 181 12.74 14.11 -11.02
CA THR A 181 13.65 12.98 -10.78
C THR A 181 14.25 13.02 -9.38
N GLY A 182 14.11 11.91 -8.65
CA GLY A 182 14.59 11.76 -7.27
C GLY A 182 13.70 12.36 -6.18
N ASN A 183 12.60 13.05 -6.53
CA ASN A 183 11.63 13.51 -5.54
C ASN A 183 10.90 12.33 -4.89
N ARG A 184 10.49 12.48 -3.63
CA ARG A 184 9.61 11.53 -2.94
C ARG A 184 8.26 11.48 -3.61
N LEU A 185 7.70 10.28 -3.74
CA LEU A 185 6.33 10.14 -4.20
C LEU A 185 5.37 10.78 -3.18
N PRO A 186 4.39 11.57 -3.64
CA PRO A 186 3.46 12.26 -2.74
C PRO A 186 2.57 11.26 -2.00
N ALA A 187 2.15 11.65 -0.79
CA ALA A 187 1.29 10.90 0.12
C ALA A 187 1.85 9.55 0.61
N VAL A 188 3.10 9.21 0.28
CA VAL A 188 3.74 7.96 0.71
C VAL A 188 4.80 8.24 1.79
N PRO A 189 4.61 7.76 3.03
CA PRO A 189 5.63 7.90 4.08
C PRO A 189 6.77 6.89 3.85
N ASP A 190 8.00 7.29 4.20
CA ASP A 190 9.17 6.40 4.09
C ASP A 190 9.21 5.35 5.23
N ARG A 191 8.39 5.52 6.28
CA ARG A 191 8.40 4.64 7.46
C ARG A 191 7.01 4.46 8.02
N ILE A 192 6.64 3.22 8.30
CA ILE A 192 5.39 2.87 8.98
C ILE A 192 5.69 1.82 10.05
N TYR A 193 5.18 2.03 11.26
CA TYR A 193 5.25 1.07 12.35
C TYR A 193 3.84 0.80 12.86
N ASN A 194 3.48 -0.47 13.05
CA ASN A 194 2.31 -0.82 13.84
C ASN A 194 2.70 -1.95 14.80
N VAL A 195 2.30 -1.83 16.05
CA VAL A 195 2.52 -2.85 17.08
C VAL A 195 1.24 -2.96 17.89
N GLY A 196 0.80 -4.17 18.18
CA GLY A 196 -0.39 -4.39 18.98
C GLY A 196 -0.32 -5.65 19.79
N GLY A 197 -1.23 -5.75 20.75
CA GLY A 197 -1.43 -6.95 21.53
C GLY A 197 -2.84 -7.07 22.05
N SER A 198 -3.24 -8.30 22.34
CA SER A 198 -4.51 -8.64 22.96
C SER A 198 -4.27 -9.52 24.19
N TYR A 199 -5.04 -9.29 25.24
CA TYR A 199 -4.96 -10.07 26.47
C TYR A 199 -6.35 -10.35 27.05
N GLU A 200 -6.63 -11.61 27.33
CA GLU A 200 -7.89 -12.09 27.91
C GLU A 200 -7.61 -12.76 29.27
N PRO A 201 -7.56 -12.00 30.38
CA PRO A 201 -7.18 -12.57 31.68
C PRO A 201 -8.16 -13.63 32.20
N VAL A 202 -9.43 -13.49 31.83
CA VAL A 202 -10.51 -14.42 32.18
C VAL A 202 -11.47 -14.53 31.00
N ASP A 203 -12.19 -15.64 30.93
CA ASP A 203 -13.28 -15.81 29.97
C ASP A 203 -14.22 -14.61 30.08
N ASN A 204 -14.57 -14.01 28.94
CA ASN A 204 -15.43 -12.84 28.77
C ASN A 204 -14.85 -11.43 29.01
N VAL A 205 -13.60 -11.30 29.48
CA VAL A 205 -12.92 -9.99 29.59
C VAL A 205 -11.71 -9.99 28.68
N GLY A 206 -11.57 -8.96 27.86
CA GLY A 206 -10.35 -8.80 27.08
C GLY A 206 -9.97 -7.35 26.81
N PHE A 207 -8.68 -7.18 26.57
CA PHE A 207 -8.03 -5.90 26.36
C PHE A 207 -7.27 -5.94 25.05
N THR A 208 -7.24 -4.81 24.34
CA THR A 208 -6.35 -4.61 23.20
C THR A 208 -5.63 -3.27 23.34
N LEU A 209 -4.38 -3.26 22.87
CA LEU A 209 -3.56 -2.05 22.76
C LEU A 209 -2.93 -2.06 21.37
N ARG A 210 -2.95 -0.92 20.69
CA ARG A 210 -2.36 -0.75 19.36
C ARG A 210 -1.64 0.59 19.28
N PHE A 211 -0.37 0.53 18.93
CA PHE A 211 0.44 1.68 18.58
C PHE A 211 0.66 1.70 17.06
N LYS A 212 0.55 2.88 16.47
CA LYS A 212 0.86 3.13 15.06
C LYS A 212 1.75 4.36 14.97
N TYR A 213 2.72 4.34 14.07
CA TYR A 213 3.45 5.52 13.66
C TYR A 213 3.47 5.61 12.14
N VAL A 214 3.19 6.79 11.62
CA VAL A 214 3.30 7.12 10.21
C VAL A 214 4.39 8.18 10.08
N GLY A 215 5.40 7.93 9.27
CA GLY A 215 6.46 8.90 8.98
C GLY A 215 5.95 10.15 8.27
N ASP A 216 6.82 11.14 8.20
CA ASP A 216 6.57 12.33 7.39
C ASP A 216 6.42 11.95 5.91
N ARG A 217 5.63 12.75 5.19
CA ARG A 217 5.35 12.54 3.77
C ARG A 217 5.01 13.86 3.10
N PHE A 218 5.47 14.02 1.88
CA PHE A 218 5.09 15.19 1.08
C PHE A 218 3.64 15.07 0.62
N ALA A 219 2.91 16.18 0.64
CA ALA A 219 1.55 16.27 0.11
C ALA A 219 1.52 16.44 -1.42
N ASP A 220 2.65 16.81 -2.01
CA ASP A 220 2.79 17.15 -3.42
C ASP A 220 4.07 16.56 -4.03
N GLN A 221 4.04 16.38 -5.35
CA GLN A 221 5.13 15.77 -6.11
C GLN A 221 6.36 16.68 -6.27
N ASP A 222 6.18 18.00 -6.15
CA ASP A 222 7.27 18.98 -6.18
C ASP A 222 8.06 18.99 -4.85
N ASN A 223 7.59 18.22 -3.85
CA ASN A 223 8.18 18.06 -2.52
C ASN A 223 8.27 19.41 -1.76
N ILE A 224 7.23 20.23 -1.86
CA ILE A 224 7.18 21.56 -1.22
C ILE A 224 6.52 21.50 0.16
N LEU A 225 5.39 20.80 0.27
CA LEU A 225 4.60 20.73 1.50
C LEU A 225 4.83 19.39 2.20
N LEU A 226 5.68 19.40 3.23
CA LEU A 226 5.90 18.25 4.10
C LEU A 226 4.81 18.17 5.18
N LEU A 227 4.15 17.02 5.28
CA LEU A 227 3.28 16.69 6.41
C LEU A 227 4.09 15.88 7.41
N ASP A 228 4.17 16.37 8.65
CA ASP A 228 4.92 15.72 9.72
C ASP A 228 4.40 14.30 10.03
N GLY A 229 5.33 13.46 10.47
CA GLY A 229 5.01 12.13 10.99
C GLY A 229 4.28 12.21 12.33
N TYR A 230 3.50 11.19 12.64
CA TYR A 230 2.64 11.18 13.83
C TYR A 230 2.50 9.78 14.45
N PRO A 231 2.49 9.68 15.78
CA PRO A 231 2.10 8.47 16.50
C PRO A 231 0.61 8.46 16.83
N LEU A 232 0.02 7.27 16.91
CA LEU A 232 -1.32 7.03 17.45
C LEU A 232 -1.28 5.86 18.41
N LEU A 233 -1.97 6.01 19.55
CA LEU A 233 -2.19 4.94 20.51
C LEU A 233 -3.69 4.73 20.66
N ASP A 234 -4.13 3.50 20.40
CA ASP A 234 -5.50 3.06 20.58
C ASP A 234 -5.55 1.95 21.63
N ALA A 235 -6.61 1.91 22.43
CA ALA A 235 -6.87 0.81 23.34
C ALA A 235 -8.36 0.47 23.37
N SER A 236 -8.67 -0.78 23.69
CA SER A 236 -10.05 -1.14 24.02
C SER A 236 -10.11 -2.18 25.13
N ALA A 237 -11.23 -2.20 25.83
CA ALA A 237 -11.58 -3.23 26.78
C ALA A 237 -13.00 -3.71 26.49
N TYR A 238 -13.24 -5.01 26.60
CA TYR A 238 -14.58 -5.57 26.53
C TYR A 238 -14.91 -6.43 27.74
N TRP A 239 -16.21 -6.54 28.01
CA TRP A 239 -16.80 -7.43 28.98
C TRP A 239 -18.07 -8.05 28.41
N SER A 240 -18.16 -9.38 28.40
CA SER A 240 -19.24 -10.13 27.75
C SER A 240 -20.08 -10.98 28.74
N PRO A 241 -20.93 -10.36 29.58
CA PRO A 241 -21.81 -11.11 30.48
C PRO A 241 -22.93 -11.83 29.71
N GLY A 242 -22.81 -13.15 29.56
CA GLY A 242 -23.80 -13.98 28.87
C GLY A 242 -23.87 -13.62 27.38
N PRO A 243 -25.05 -13.31 26.81
CA PRO A 243 -25.19 -12.98 25.39
C PRO A 243 -24.85 -11.52 25.05
N VAL A 244 -24.61 -10.66 26.05
CA VAL A 244 -24.33 -9.23 25.85
C VAL A 244 -22.82 -9.01 25.89
N ARG A 245 -22.30 -8.17 24.99
CA ARG A 245 -20.93 -7.66 25.02
C ARG A 245 -20.92 -6.14 25.09
N PHE A 246 -20.26 -5.60 26.09
CA PHE A 246 -19.90 -4.18 26.18
C PHE A 246 -18.46 -4.00 25.74
N THR A 247 -18.20 -3.04 24.87
CA THR A 247 -16.84 -2.67 24.43
C THR A 247 -16.63 -1.18 24.58
N LEU A 248 -15.63 -0.79 25.36
CA LEU A 248 -15.15 0.58 25.46
C LEU A 248 -13.85 0.69 24.66
N SER A 249 -13.85 1.55 23.66
CA SER A 249 -12.69 1.83 22.81
C SER A 249 -12.27 3.29 22.96
N GLY A 250 -10.96 3.51 23.07
CA GLY A 250 -10.33 4.81 22.99
C GLY A 250 -9.39 4.86 21.78
N HIS A 251 -9.56 5.88 20.94
CA HIS A 251 -8.76 6.12 19.75
C HIS A 251 -7.96 7.41 19.91
N ASN A 252 -6.73 7.43 19.39
CA ASN A 252 -5.82 8.57 19.52
C ASN A 252 -5.68 9.03 20.99
N LEU A 253 -5.35 8.10 21.89
CA LEU A 253 -5.22 8.34 23.32
C LEU A 253 -4.09 9.32 23.68
N LEU A 254 -3.13 9.51 22.77
CA LEU A 254 -2.06 10.51 22.89
C LEU A 254 -2.55 11.94 22.63
N ASP A 255 -3.79 12.12 22.15
CA ASP A 255 -4.35 13.42 21.76
C ASP A 255 -3.51 14.12 20.68
N GLU A 256 -2.94 13.32 19.78
CA GLU A 256 -2.07 13.77 18.70
C GLU A 256 -2.86 14.61 17.69
N ARG A 257 -2.31 15.75 17.29
CA ARG A 257 -2.89 16.62 16.25
C ARG A 257 -2.09 16.47 14.98
N TYR A 258 -2.62 15.68 14.06
CA TYR A 258 -1.90 15.30 12.85
C TYR A 258 -2.70 15.60 11.59
N PHE A 259 -2.04 15.53 10.44
CA PHE A 259 -2.68 15.55 9.13
C PHE A 259 -2.82 14.11 8.61
N SER A 260 -4.04 13.69 8.28
CA SER A 260 -4.34 12.35 7.77
C SER A 260 -4.03 12.24 6.28
N SER A 261 -4.28 13.30 5.53
CA SER A 261 -3.96 13.45 4.10
C SER A 261 -3.91 14.94 3.74
N GLY A 262 -3.53 15.25 2.51
CA GLY A 262 -3.53 16.62 2.01
C GLY A 262 -3.00 16.70 0.59
N GLY A 263 -3.12 17.90 0.01
CA GLY A 263 -2.48 18.33 -1.22
C GLY A 263 -2.02 19.78 -1.07
N THR A 264 -1.54 20.38 -2.16
CA THR A 264 -1.01 21.75 -2.15
C THR A 264 -2.02 22.82 -1.69
N ALA A 265 -3.32 22.62 -1.92
CA ALA A 265 -4.35 23.60 -1.59
C ALA A 265 -5.02 23.40 -0.22
N ASN A 266 -5.02 22.17 0.30
CA ASN A 266 -5.75 21.83 1.53
C ASN A 266 -5.16 20.60 2.21
N VAL A 267 -5.26 20.57 3.54
CA VAL A 267 -4.86 19.45 4.38
C VAL A 267 -6.04 18.98 5.21
N ASN A 268 -6.14 17.66 5.40
CA ASN A 268 -7.18 17.02 6.19
C ASN A 268 -6.62 16.71 7.57
N LEU A 269 -7.29 17.21 8.61
CA LEU A 269 -6.95 16.87 9.98
C LEU A 269 -7.25 15.40 10.25
N GLY A 270 -6.41 14.81 11.09
CA GLY A 270 -6.65 13.53 11.71
C GLY A 270 -7.82 13.56 12.68
N TRP A 271 -8.35 12.39 13.02
CA TRP A 271 -9.39 12.30 14.03
C TRP A 271 -8.81 12.66 15.40
N PRO A 272 -9.50 13.51 16.19
CA PRO A 272 -9.06 13.83 17.54
C PRO A 272 -9.21 12.59 18.44
N ARG A 273 -8.79 12.70 19.69
CA ARG A 273 -9.07 11.67 20.69
C ARG A 273 -10.57 11.40 20.78
N GLN A 274 -10.96 10.13 20.68
CA GLN A 274 -12.36 9.70 20.70
C GLN A 274 -12.54 8.51 21.64
N PHE A 275 -13.68 8.47 22.33
CA PHE A 275 -14.11 7.33 23.13
C PHE A 275 -15.45 6.82 22.62
N MET A 276 -15.58 5.51 22.48
CA MET A 276 -16.79 4.88 21.99
C MET A 276 -17.17 3.71 22.91
N LEU A 277 -18.43 3.70 23.36
CA LEU A 277 -19.02 2.57 24.07
C LEU A 277 -20.04 1.90 23.15
N VAL A 278 -19.85 0.61 22.90
CA VAL A 278 -20.77 -0.22 22.10
C VAL A 278 -21.30 -1.34 22.97
N ALA A 279 -22.61 -1.57 22.93
CA ALA A 279 -23.25 -2.76 23.46
C ALA A 279 -23.79 -3.59 22.28
N SER A 280 -23.42 -4.86 22.22
CA SER A 280 -23.96 -5.81 21.24
C SER A 280 -24.61 -7.01 21.94
N TYR A 281 -25.64 -7.57 21.31
CA TYR A 281 -26.31 -8.79 21.77
C TYR A 281 -26.11 -9.87 20.71
N LEU A 282 -25.52 -11.00 21.11
CA LEU A 282 -25.34 -12.16 20.24
C LEU A 282 -26.57 -13.06 20.37
N TYR A 283 -27.37 -13.13 19.30
CA TYR A 283 -28.48 -14.07 19.16
C TYR A 283 -27.98 -15.32 18.41
N ASN A 284 -28.25 -16.50 18.98
CA ASN A 284 -27.99 -17.79 18.33
C ASN A 284 -29.16 -18.19 17.42
#